data_AF-A0A1K1MH83-F1
#
_entry.id   AF-A0A1K1MH83-F1
#
_cell.length_a   1.000
_cell.length_b   1.000
_cell.length_c   1.000
_cell.angle_alpha   90.00
_cell.angle_beta   90.00
_cell.angle_gamma   90.00
#
_symmetry.space_group_name_H-M   'P 1'
#
loop_
_entity.id
_entity.type
_entity.pdbx_description
1 polymer ?
#
loop_
_entity_poly.entity_id
_entity_poly.type
_entity_poly.pdbx_seq_one_letter_code
_entity_poly.pdbx_strand_id
1 'polypeptide(L)' 'MTALRKEINYAIACVSEFAERHKLSKQEAFNYLYKYKGIEFLKENYEIEHTLSLDDALDDLFIICRNNGGTL' A
#
# COMPACT_ATOMS: atom_id res chain seq x y z
N MET A 1 -8.58 18.19 -10.28
CA MET A 1 -8.13 16.79 -10.18
C MET A 1 -9.32 15.93 -9.81
N THR A 2 -9.55 14.80 -10.48
CA THR A 2 -10.66 13.87 -10.16
C THR A 2 -10.33 13.04 -8.91
N ALA A 3 -11.35 12.57 -8.17
CA ALA A 3 -11.17 11.74 -6.97
C ALA A 3 -10.34 10.48 -7.25
N LEU A 4 -10.68 9.76 -8.32
CA LEU A 4 -9.95 8.58 -8.79
C LEU A 4 -8.45 8.82 -9.01
N ARG A 5 -8.05 10.02 -9.49
CA ARG A 5 -6.63 10.33 -9.70
C ARG A 5 -5.89 10.49 -8.37
N LYS A 6 -6.55 10.96 -7.32
CA LYS A 6 -5.94 11.06 -5.98
C LYS A 6 -5.71 9.68 -5.38
N GLU A 7 -6.71 8.80 -5.46
CA GLU A 7 -6.61 7.40 -5.03
C GLU A 7 -5.45 6.67 -5.72
N ILE A 8 -5.35 6.80 -7.05
CA ILE A 8 -4.25 6.19 -7.83
C ILE A 8 -2.89 6.75 -7.40
N ASN A 9 -2.77 8.07 -7.26
CA ASN A 9 -1.51 8.70 -6.85
C ASN A 9 -1.10 8.27 -5.44
N TYR A 10 -2.06 8.16 -4.52
CA TYR A 10 -1.84 7.69 -3.17
C TYR A 10 -1.37 6.23 -3.15
N ALA A 11 -2.01 5.35 -3.92
CA ALA A 11 -1.58 3.96 -4.03
C ALA A 11 -0.16 3.84 -4.61
N ILE A 12 0.20 4.66 -5.63
CA ILE A 12 1.55 4.69 -6.20
C ILE A 12 2.59 5.15 -5.16
N ALA A 13 2.24 6.14 -4.33
CA ALA A 13 3.10 6.59 -3.24
C ALA A 13 3.33 5.46 -2.23
N CYS A 14 2.26 4.84 -1.72
CA CYS A 14 2.37 3.72 -0.78
C CYS A 14 3.20 2.57 -1.33
N VAL A 15 3.01 2.18 -2.60
CA VAL A 15 3.80 1.13 -3.24
C VAL A 15 5.27 1.51 -3.35
N SER A 16 5.59 2.76 -3.69
CA SER A 16 6.97 3.22 -3.83
C SER A 16 7.69 3.21 -2.49
N GLU A 17 7.03 3.70 -1.45
CA GLU A 17 7.58 3.84 -0.10
C GLU A 17 7.71 2.47 0.58
N PHE A 18 6.74 1.58 0.36
CA PHE A 18 6.84 0.18 0.79
C PHE A 18 8.04 -0.53 0.13
N ALA A 19 8.29 -0.26 -1.16
CA ALA A 19 9.44 -0.80 -1.86
C ALA A 19 10.76 -0.31 -1.24
N GLU A 20 10.87 0.98 -0.96
CA GLU A 20 12.05 1.57 -0.32
C GLU A 20 12.28 1.00 1.09
N ARG A 21 11.22 0.94 1.90
CA ARG A 21 11.26 0.41 3.28
C ARG A 21 11.75 -1.05 3.33
N HIS A 22 11.29 -1.88 2.40
CA HIS A 22 11.62 -3.32 2.36
C HIS A 22 12.77 -3.66 1.39
N LYS A 23 13.44 -2.65 0.79
CA LYS A 23 14.53 -2.82 -0.19
C LYS A 23 14.13 -3.70 -1.39
N LEU A 24 12.91 -3.51 -1.88
CA LEU A 24 12.36 -4.20 -3.04
C LEU A 24 12.37 -3.26 -4.26
N SER A 25 12.30 -3.83 -5.46
CA SER A 25 11.87 -3.05 -6.62
C SER A 25 10.39 -2.68 -6.48
N LYS A 26 9.98 -1.58 -7.13
CA LYS A 26 8.56 -1.17 -7.17
C LYS A 26 7.65 -2.27 -7.74
N GLN A 27 8.17 -3.07 -8.66
CA GLN A 27 7.44 -4.20 -9.24
C GLN A 27 7.26 -5.34 -8.23
N GLU A 28 8.30 -5.71 -7.48
CA GLU A 28 8.22 -6.72 -6.42
C GLU A 28 7.28 -6.27 -5.30
N ALA A 29 7.39 -5.01 -4.86
CA ALA A 29 6.49 -4.43 -3.87
C ALA A 29 5.04 -4.46 -4.35
N PHE A 30 4.76 -4.00 -5.58
CA PHE A 30 3.41 -4.05 -6.14
C PHE A 30 2.89 -5.49 -6.21
N ASN A 31 3.69 -6.44 -6.70
CA ASN A 31 3.29 -7.84 -6.80
C ASN A 31 3.00 -8.45 -5.42
N TYR A 32 3.81 -8.14 -4.40
CA TYR A 32 3.58 -8.57 -3.03
C TYR A 32 2.28 -7.99 -2.46
N LEU A 33 2.13 -6.66 -2.52
CA LEU A 33 0.94 -5.97 -2.02
C LEU A 33 -0.33 -6.42 -2.76
N TYR A 34 -0.23 -6.69 -4.06
CA TYR A 34 -1.36 -7.21 -4.84
C TYR A 34 -1.72 -8.65 -4.41
N LYS A 35 -0.71 -9.52 -4.28
CA LYS A 35 -0.90 -10.93 -3.89
C LYS A 35 -1.51 -11.08 -2.50
N TYR A 36 -1.15 -10.20 -1.57
CA TYR A 36 -1.55 -10.29 -0.16
C TYR A 36 -2.56 -9.20 0.25
N LYS A 37 -3.39 -8.74 -0.70
CA LYS A 37 -4.53 -7.82 -0.50
C LYS A 37 -4.21 -6.40 -0.01
N GLY A 38 -2.94 -5.99 0.03
CA GLY A 38 -2.55 -4.62 0.35
C GLY A 38 -3.10 -3.58 -0.63
N ILE A 39 -3.13 -3.87 -1.94
CA ILE A 39 -3.70 -2.93 -2.93
C ILE A 39 -5.23 -2.81 -2.78
N GLU A 40 -5.92 -3.91 -2.47
CA GLU A 40 -7.35 -3.91 -2.19
C GLU A 40 -7.65 -3.07 -0.94
N PHE A 41 -6.87 -3.24 0.12
CA PHE A 41 -6.95 -2.45 1.34
C PHE A 41 -6.84 -0.94 1.09
N LEU A 42 -5.83 -0.49 0.32
CA LEU A 42 -5.66 0.94 0.00
C LEU A 42 -6.85 1.52 -0.76
N LYS A 43 -7.49 0.71 -1.61
CA LYS A 43 -8.67 1.13 -2.37
C LYS A 43 -9.91 1.23 -1.48
N GLU A 44 -10.15 0.22 -0.64
CA GLU A 44 -11.34 0.15 0.20
C GLU A 44 -11.30 1.14 1.37
N ASN A 45 -10.11 1.49 1.84
CA ASN A 45 -9.90 2.34 3.01
C ASN A 45 -9.30 3.70 2.69
N TYR A 46 -9.24 4.09 1.40
CA TYR A 46 -8.62 5.34 0.96
C TYR A 46 -9.08 6.55 1.78
N GLU A 47 -10.38 6.74 1.99
CA GLU A 47 -10.96 7.90 2.70
C GLU A 47 -10.44 8.05 4.15
N ILE A 48 -9.93 6.98 4.75
CA ILE A 48 -9.34 6.97 6.09
C ILE A 48 -7.81 7.07 5.97
N GLU A 49 -7.20 6.13 5.25
CA GLU A 49 -5.75 5.97 5.13
C GLU A 49 -5.03 7.22 4.61
N HIS A 50 -5.65 7.95 3.66
CA HIS A 50 -5.04 9.16 3.11
C HIS A 50 -4.96 10.34 4.10
N THR A 51 -5.64 10.23 5.25
CA THR A 51 -5.60 11.23 6.33
C THR A 51 -4.56 10.92 7.39
N LEU A 52 -4.03 9.69 7.39
CA LEU A 52 -2.99 9.23 8.31
C LEU A 52 -1.60 9.61 7.82
N SER A 53 -0.60 9.39 8.68
CA SER A 53 0.78 9.49 8.23
C SER A 53 1.09 8.37 7.23
N LEU A 54 2.04 8.62 6.34
CA LEU A 54 2.49 7.60 5.40
C LEU A 54 3.09 6.39 6.13
N ASP A 55 3.74 6.61 7.28
CA ASP A 55 4.33 5.52 8.05
C ASP A 55 3.27 4.58 8.63
N ASP A 56 2.15 5.13 9.13
CA ASP A 56 1.00 4.34 9.62
C ASP A 56 0.40 3.49 8.51
N ALA A 57 0.15 4.09 7.33
CA ALA A 57 -0.41 3.38 6.18
C ALA A 57 0.50 2.21 5.72
N LEU A 58 1.81 2.37 5.81
CA LEU A 58 2.78 1.33 5.49
C LEU A 58 2.81 0.19 6.53
N ASP A 59 2.63 0.52 7.81
CA ASP A 59 2.51 -0.47 8.89
C ASP A 59 1.22 -1.27 8.75
N ASP A 60 0.11 -0.61 8.43
CA ASP A 60 -1.17 -1.26 8.15
C ASP A 60 -1.10 -2.16 6.91
N LEU A 61 -0.47 -1.69 5.83
CA LEU A 61 -0.16 -2.52 4.66
C LEU A 61 0.64 -3.77 5.02
N PHE A 62 1.65 -3.63 5.88
CA PHE A 62 2.46 -4.76 6.35
C PHE A 62 1.58 -5.75 7.12
N ILE A 63 0.78 -5.28 8.09
CA ILE A 63 -0.13 -6.11 8.89
C ILE A 63 -1.15 -6.84 8.00
N ILE A 64 -1.80 -6.12 7.08
CA ILE A 64 -2.77 -6.69 6.14
C ILE A 64 -2.11 -7.79 5.30
N CYS A 65 -0.92 -7.53 4.76
CA CYS A 65 -0.21 -8.53 3.97
C CYS A 65 0.17 -9.76 4.80
N ARG A 66 0.68 -9.58 6.03
CA ARG A 66 1.00 -10.68 6.96
C ARG A 66 -0.25 -11.52 7.29
N ASN A 67 -1.39 -10.88 7.55
CA ASN A 67 -2.66 -11.55 7.83
C ASN A 67 -3.20 -12.36 6.63
N ASN A 68 -2.77 -12.01 5.41
CA ASN A 68 -3.11 -12.74 4.18
C ASN A 68 -2.03 -13.74 3.73
N GLY A 69 -1.05 -14.06 4.59
CA GLY A 69 -0.02 -15.06 4.31
C GLY A 69 1.26 -14.50 3.68
N GLY A 70 1.45 -13.18 3.71
CA GLY A 70 2.70 -12.53 3.38
C GLY A 70 3.79 -12.83 4.40
N THR A 71 5.04 -12.92 3.95
CA THR A 71 6.17 -13.34 4.78
C THR A 71 7.39 -12.42 4.67
N LEU A 72 7.21 -11.21 4.13
CA LEU A 72 8.21 -10.15 4.26
C LEU A 72 8.46 -9.80 5.73
#